data_AF-A0A9P8BBT7-F1
#
_entry.id   AF-A0A9P8BBT7-F1
#
_cell.length_a   1.000
_cell.length_b   1.000
_cell.length_c   1.000
_cell.angle_alpha   90.00
_cell.angle_beta   90.00
_cell.angle_gamma   90.00
#
_symmetry.space_group_name_H-M   'P 1'
#
loop_
_entity.id
_entity.type
_entity.pdbx_description
1 polymer ?
#
loop_
_entity_poly.entity_id
_entity_poly.type
_entity_poly.pdbx_seq_one_letter_code
_entity_poly.pdbx_strand_id
1 'polypeptide(L)' 'MYGLERAVRSIEALGLLWGASKLIPIGYSIKKLQITAIVEDELVSVDELQEKCKGFRDLVEGTDVAAVQKL' A
#
# COMPACT_ATOMS: atom_id res chain seq x y z
N MET A 1 1.60 6.71 -15.46
CA MET A 1 1.44 5.56 -14.56
C MET A 1 2.32 5.68 -13.30
N TYR A 2 2.29 6.81 -12.58
CA TYR A 2 3.07 7.01 -11.34
C TYR A 2 2.25 7.59 -10.16
N GLY A 3 0.96 7.86 -10.36
CA GLY A 3 0.11 8.52 -9.36
C GLY A 3 -0.14 7.66 -8.13
N LEU A 4 -0.53 6.39 -8.33
CA LEU A 4 -0.84 5.46 -7.25
C LEU A 4 0.39 5.18 -6.35
N GLU A 5 1.52 4.81 -6.95
CA GLU A 5 2.71 4.45 -6.19
C GLU A 5 3.29 5.67 -5.44
N ARG A 6 3.24 6.87 -6.03
CA ARG A 6 3.62 8.10 -5.34
C ARG A 6 2.65 8.46 -4.22
N ALA A 7 1.35 8.30 -4.43
CA ALA A 7 0.35 8.58 -3.40
C ALA A 7 0.55 7.68 -2.17
N VAL A 8 0.75 6.37 -2.40
CA VAL A 8 1.03 5.41 -1.33
C VAL A 8 2.37 5.72 -0.64
N ARG A 9 3.44 6.01 -1.38
CA ARG A 9 4.73 6.41 -0.80
C ARG A 9 4.71 7.76 -0.08
N SER A 10 3.73 8.61 -0.37
CA SER A 10 3.56 9.90 0.32
C SER A 10 2.95 9.75 1.71
N ILE A 11 2.45 8.56 2.07
CA ILE A 11 2.00 8.27 3.43
C ILE A 11 3.26 8.05 4.28
N GLU A 12 3.58 9.04 5.10
CA GLU A 12 4.66 8.98 6.08
C GLU A 12 4.06 8.75 7.47
N ALA A 13 4.57 7.76 8.19
CA ALA A 13 4.19 7.50 9.58
C ALA A 13 5.43 7.00 10.35
N LEU A 14 5.48 7.32 11.65
CA LEU A 14 6.55 6.87 12.55
C LEU A 14 6.46 5.36 12.72
N GLY A 15 7.52 4.62 12.35
CA GLY A 15 7.51 3.16 12.35
C GLY A 15 6.94 2.51 11.08
N LEU A 16 6.66 3.29 10.03
CA LEU A 16 6.27 2.80 8.71
C LEU A 16 7.44 2.94 7.73
N LEU A 17 7.80 1.84 7.06
CA LEU A 17 8.85 1.80 6.06
C LEU A 17 8.36 1.12 4.79
N TRP A 18 8.34 1.88 3.69
CA TRP A 18 7.96 1.36 2.37
C TRP A 18 9.13 0.57 1.75
N GLY A 19 8.86 -0.68 1.40
CA GLY A 19 9.78 -1.58 0.73
C GLY A 19 9.62 -1.58 -0.80
N ALA A 20 9.94 -2.73 -1.40
CA ALA A 20 9.83 -2.90 -2.84
C ALA A 20 8.38 -2.84 -3.33
N SER A 21 8.17 -2.21 -4.48
CA SER A 21 6.91 -2.23 -5.21
C SER A 21 7.06 -2.96 -6.55
N LYS A 22 6.00 -3.65 -6.96
CA LYS A 22 5.92 -4.38 -8.23
C LYS A 22 4.52 -4.25 -8.81
N LEU A 23 4.44 -4.10 -10.12
CA LEU A 23 3.19 -4.16 -10.86
C LEU A 23 2.91 -5.61 -11.27
N ILE A 24 1.83 -6.19 -10.76
CA ILE A 24 1.40 -7.55 -11.08
C ILE A 24 0.23 -7.49 -12.07
N PRO A 25 0.35 -8.09 -13.27
CA PRO A 25 -0.75 -8.19 -14.20
C PRO A 25 -1.80 -9.17 -13.66
N ILE A 26 -3.05 -8.72 -13.54
CA ILE A 26 -4.19 -9.54 -13.07
C ILE A 26 -5.13 -9.98 -14.20
N GLY A 27 -4.89 -9.52 -15.44
CA GLY A 27 -5.67 -9.86 -16.63
C GLY A 27 -6.24 -8.62 -17.34
N TYR A 28 -6.77 -8.79 -18.56
CA TYR A 28 -7.51 -7.74 -19.30
C TYR A 28 -6.83 -6.35 -19.36
N SER A 29 -5.50 -6.32 -19.48
CA SER A 29 -4.67 -5.08 -19.45
C SER A 29 -4.66 -4.31 -18.13
N ILE A 30 -5.24 -4.85 -17.06
CA ILE A 30 -5.24 -4.29 -15.71
C ILE A 30 -4.02 -4.82 -14.94
N LYS A 31 -3.32 -3.90 -14.25
CA LYS A 31 -2.16 -4.20 -13.41
C LYS A 31 -2.46 -3.74 -11.98
N LYS A 32 -2.31 -4.62 -11.00
CA LYS A 32 -2.36 -4.29 -9.58
C LYS A 32 -0.98 -3.84 -9.13
N LEU A 33 -0.91 -2.76 -8.37
CA LEU A 33 0.31 -2.38 -7.67
C LEU A 33 0.39 -3.18 -6.37
N GLN A 34 1.45 -3.97 -6.21
CA GLN A 34 1.81 -4.63 -4.96
C GLN A 34 3.01 -3.91 -4.38
N ILE A 35 2.92 -3.47 -3.13
CA ILE A 35 4.01 -2.82 -2.40
C ILE A 35 4.16 -3.46 -1.03
N THR A 36 5.40 -3.69 -0.61
CA THR A 36 5.70 -4.15 0.75
C THR A 36 5.81 -2.94 1.67
N ALA A 37 5.25 -3.04 2.87
CA ALA A 37 5.43 -2.06 3.94
C ALA A 37 5.80 -2.80 5.21
N ILE A 38 6.78 -2.28 5.94
CA ILE A 38 7.17 -2.74 7.26
C ILE A 38 6.56 -1.75 8.25
N VAL A 39 5.77 -2.24 9.20
CA VAL A 39 5.10 -1.44 10.20
C VAL A 39 5.50 -1.92 11.59
N GLU A 40 5.76 -0.99 12.49
CA GLU A 40 5.89 -1.28 13.91
C GLU A 40 4.51 -1.31 14.56
N ASP A 41 4.09 -2.49 15.04
CA ASP A 41 2.78 -2.75 15.65
C ASP A 41 2.47 -1.82 16.84
N GLU A 42 3.51 -1.35 17.55
CA GLU A 42 3.39 -0.43 18.68
C GLU A 42 3.05 1.02 18.27
N LEU A 43 3.32 1.40 17.01
CA LEU A 43 3.22 2.79 16.54
C LEU A 43 2.25 2.97 15.37
N VAL A 44 2.11 1.96 14.52
CA VAL A 44 1.33 2.02 13.28
C VAL A 44 0.47 0.77 13.13
N SER A 45 -0.85 1.01 13.06
CA SER A 45 -1.83 -0.04 12.75
C SER A 45 -2.04 -0.19 11.24
N VAL A 46 -2.09 -1.44 10.77
CA VAL A 46 -2.38 -1.77 9.36
C VAL A 46 -3.73 -1.21 8.92
N ASP A 47 -4.71 -1.17 9.82
CA ASP A 47 -6.06 -0.66 9.55
C ASP A 47 -6.04 0.85 9.22
N GLU A 48 -5.30 1.66 10.01
CA GLU A 48 -5.14 3.10 9.76
C GLU A 48 -4.46 3.36 8.40
N LEU A 49 -3.46 2.53 8.06
CA LEU A 49 -2.80 2.57 6.76
C LEU A 49 -3.75 2.26 5.62
N GLN A 50 -4.62 1.26 5.79
CA GLN A 50 -5.65 0.94 4.81
C GLN A 50 -6.66 2.08 4.67
N GLU A 51 -7.09 2.71 5.76
CA GLU A 51 -7.97 3.88 5.70
C GLU A 51 -7.34 5.05 4.95
N LYS A 52 -6.08 5.40 5.25
CA LYS A 52 -5.33 6.43 4.52
C LYS A 52 -5.22 6.10 3.04
N CYS A 53 -4.98 4.83 2.69
CA CYS A 53 -4.97 4.37 1.32
C CYS A 53 -6.35 4.44 0.64
N LYS A 54 -7.44 4.07 1.33
CA LYS A 54 -8.82 4.19 0.82
C LYS A 54 -9.24 5.65 0.61
N GLY A 55 -8.57 6.60 1.26
CA GLY A 55 -8.75 8.03 1.02
C GLY A 55 -8.46 8.46 -0.43
N PHE A 56 -7.59 7.73 -1.14
CA PHE A 56 -7.26 7.99 -2.54
C PHE A 56 -8.28 7.39 -3.51
N ARG A 57 -9.56 7.73 -3.34
CA ARG A 57 -10.70 7.16 -4.12
C ARG A 57 -10.58 7.33 -5.64
N ASP A 58 -9.85 8.32 -6.11
CA ASP A 58 -9.57 8.55 -7.54
C ASP A 58 -8.48 7.65 -8.12
N LEU A 59 -7.67 7.01 -7.28
CA LEU A 59 -6.51 6.20 -7.69
C LEU A 59 -6.65 4.73 -7.25
N VAL A 60 -7.35 4.50 -6.15
CA VAL A 60 -7.48 3.20 -5.47
C VAL A 60 -8.92 2.72 -5.61
N GLU A 61 -9.15 1.69 -6.43
CA GLU A 61 -10.45 1.02 -6.50
C GLU A 61 -10.66 0.01 -5.35
N GLY A 62 -9.58 -0.38 -4.68
CA GLY A 62 -9.63 -1.24 -3.51
C GLY A 62 -8.24 -1.49 -2.93
N THR A 63 -8.19 -1.69 -1.63
CA THR A 63 -6.99 -2.09 -0.88
C THR A 63 -7.18 -3.46 -0.29
N ASP A 64 -6.15 -4.28 -0.39
CA ASP A 64 -6.16 -5.67 0.07
C ASP A 64 -4.77 -6.02 0.61
N VAL A 65 -4.74 -6.80 1.71
CA VAL A 65 -3.48 -7.26 2.30
C VAL A 65 -3.04 -8.52 1.57
N ALA A 66 -2.02 -8.39 0.72
CA ALA A 66 -1.51 -9.54 -0.03
C ALA A 66 -0.87 -10.59 0.89
N ALA A 67 -0.15 -10.16 1.92
CA ALA A 67 0.43 -11.01 2.95
C ALA A 67 0.84 -10.15 4.16
N VAL A 68 0.67 -10.68 5.36
CA VAL A 68 1.25 -10.12 6.60
C VAL A 68 2.21 -11.15 7.19
N GLN A 69 3.44 -10.73 7.47
CA GLN A 69 4.43 -11.54 8.16
C GLN A 69 4.94 -10.74 9.36
N LYS A 70 4.98 -11.39 10.52
CA LYS A 70 5.59 -10.81 11.72
C LYS A 70 7.09 -11.12 11.66
N LEU A 71 7.91 -10.07 11.72
CA LEU A 71 9.36 -10.19 11.88
C LEU A 71 9.72 -10.52 13.33
#